data_AF-A0A369XUH0-F1
#
_entry.id   AF-A0A369XUH0-F1
#
_cell.length_a   1.000
_cell.length_b   1.000
_cell.length_c   1.000
_cell.angle_alpha   90.00
_cell.angle_beta   90.00
_cell.angle_gamma   90.00
#
_symmetry.space_group_name_H-M   'P 1'
#
loop_
_entity.id
_entity.type
_entity.pdbx_description
1 polymer ?
#
loop_
_entity_poly.entity_id
_entity_poly.type
_entity_poly.pdbx_seq_one_letter_code
_entity_poly.pdbx_strand_id
1 'polypeptide(L)'
;MTSDRTNIQPLLARLEAHMRAESYAARTIGNYARAAQRFLDYLATRHIAVESVTVDDVDRHLSSELERFSCRHGDAPTSPESWRGVQASGVHLLLRIVRGEWPPIAIPTTPLEVFQQEICHDYAQWLTTYRGLATNTISGLCGEAGRFLAWLGERSDPDRMRELAGDRIDAYLLFRAPSLGRQSRKSMASDLRCFMRYLHCAGRISSDLTAFVIAPKLYAFETIPSALRDEEGRAVVDTVRQDHSAKGLRDYAVLMLLDTYGLRDEEVIHLRLEDFDWHNDKLYIRRSKTRTES
;
A
#
# COMPACT_ATOMS: atom_id res chain seq x y z
N MET A 1 21.54 23.21 -26.34
CA MET A 1 21.37 21.96 -25.55
C MET A 1 21.31 22.25 -24.03
N THR A 2 20.67 23.34 -23.61
CA THR A 2 20.67 23.84 -22.22
C THR A 2 19.27 24.15 -21.65
N SER A 3 18.20 24.14 -22.46
CA SER A 3 16.85 24.48 -21.98
C SER A 3 16.20 23.43 -21.07
N ASP A 4 16.50 22.14 -21.24
CA ASP A 4 15.76 21.07 -20.55
C ASP A 4 16.17 20.88 -19.08
N ARG A 5 17.46 21.05 -18.75
CA ARG A 5 17.94 20.93 -17.36
C ARG A 5 17.43 22.07 -16.45
N THR A 6 17.06 23.20 -17.04
CA THR A 6 16.59 24.39 -16.31
C THR A 6 15.20 24.18 -15.68
N ASN A 7 14.41 23.21 -16.17
CA ASN A 7 13.05 22.96 -15.68
C ASN A 7 12.96 21.90 -14.56
N ILE A 8 14.05 21.19 -14.26
CA ILE A 8 14.08 20.12 -13.23
C ILE A 8 14.08 20.71 -11.81
N GLN A 9 14.93 21.71 -11.57
CA GLN A 9 15.12 22.30 -10.24
C GLN A 9 13.86 22.94 -9.64
N PRO A 10 13.04 23.72 -10.38
CA PRO A 10 11.81 24.28 -9.81
C PRO A 10 10.78 23.21 -9.45
N LEU A 11 10.72 22.10 -10.20
CA LEU A 11 9.82 20.98 -9.90
C LEU A 11 10.21 20.24 -8.62
N LEU A 12 11.51 19.99 -8.42
CA LEU A 12 12.01 19.38 -7.18
C LEU A 12 11.78 20.31 -5.97
N ALA A 13 11.98 21.62 -6.13
CA ALA A 13 11.71 22.57 -5.06
C ALA A 13 10.22 22.60 -4.66
N ARG A 14 9.31 22.54 -5.65
CA ARG A 14 7.86 22.43 -5.42
C ARG A 14 7.50 21.13 -4.68
N LEU A 15 8.09 20.00 -5.08
CA LEU A 15 7.91 18.71 -4.41
C LEU A 15 8.34 18.77 -2.94
N GLU A 16 9.55 19.26 -2.66
CA GLU A 16 10.04 19.36 -1.30
C GLU A 16 9.20 20.32 -0.45
N ALA A 17 8.78 21.46 -1.00
CA ALA A 17 7.93 22.42 -0.29
C ALA A 17 6.58 21.80 0.08
N HIS A 18 5.94 21.06 -0.84
CA HIS A 18 4.71 20.33 -0.56
C HIS A 18 4.90 19.29 0.55
N MET A 19 5.96 18.48 0.48
CA MET A 19 6.24 17.47 1.50
C MET A 19 6.56 18.08 2.87
N ARG A 20 7.22 19.24 2.93
CA ARG A 20 7.44 19.97 4.19
C ARG A 20 6.13 20.48 4.78
N ALA A 21 5.24 21.01 3.94
CA ALA A 21 3.92 21.48 4.39
C ALA A 21 3.08 20.33 4.97
N GLU A 22 3.13 19.15 4.33
CA GLU A 22 2.47 17.92 4.80
C GLU A 22 3.25 17.20 5.93
N SER A 23 4.27 17.84 6.51
CA SER A 23 5.03 17.34 7.67
C SER A 23 5.71 15.98 7.46
N TYR A 24 6.15 15.67 6.23
CA TYR A 24 6.94 14.47 5.96
C TYR A 24 8.29 14.51 6.68
N ALA A 25 8.79 13.34 7.11
CA ALA A 25 10.11 13.23 7.71
C ALA A 25 11.23 13.62 6.71
N ALA A 26 12.28 14.31 7.18
CA ALA A 26 13.40 14.77 6.35
C ALA A 26 14.04 13.65 5.51
N ARG A 27 14.18 12.45 6.08
CA ARG A 27 14.67 11.25 5.36
C ARG A 27 13.74 10.86 4.20
N THR A 28 12.42 10.93 4.40
CA THR A 28 11.43 10.62 3.36
C THR A 28 11.47 11.66 2.25
N ILE A 29 11.59 12.95 2.61
CA ILE A 29 11.78 14.04 1.64
C ILE A 29 13.00 13.78 0.77
N GLY A 30 14.15 13.45 1.38
CA GLY A 30 15.38 13.15 0.63
C GLY A 30 15.24 11.92 -0.29
N ASN A 31 14.56 10.87 0.15
CA ASN A 31 14.31 9.69 -0.68
C ASN A 31 13.41 10.01 -1.87
N TYR A 32 12.34 10.76 -1.65
CA TYR A 32 11.36 11.12 -2.69
C TYR A 32 11.98 12.08 -3.70
N ALA A 33 12.71 13.10 -3.22
CA ALA A 33 13.42 14.05 -4.09
C ALA A 33 14.44 13.33 -4.98
N ARG A 34 15.18 12.35 -4.44
CA ARG A 34 16.14 11.56 -5.23
C ARG A 34 15.46 10.68 -6.28
N ALA A 35 14.35 10.03 -5.93
CA ALA A 35 13.58 9.23 -6.88
C ALA A 35 12.98 10.11 -7.99
N ALA A 36 12.38 11.25 -7.62
CA ALA A 36 11.85 12.24 -8.56
C ALA A 36 12.93 12.82 -9.48
N GLN A 37 14.11 13.12 -8.95
CA GLN A 37 15.24 13.64 -9.74
C GLN A 37 15.68 12.63 -10.81
N ARG A 38 15.84 11.36 -10.44
CA ARG A 38 16.22 10.30 -11.39
C ARG A 38 15.17 10.12 -12.50
N PHE A 39 13.90 10.29 -12.15
CA PHE A 39 12.83 10.25 -13.14
C PHE A 39 12.86 11.45 -14.08
N LEU A 40 13.05 12.67 -13.54
CA LEU A 40 13.19 13.87 -14.36
C LEU A 40 14.42 13.80 -15.29
N ASP A 41 15.54 13.27 -14.81
CA ASP A 41 16.73 13.00 -15.63
C ASP A 41 16.40 11.99 -16.74
N TYR A 42 15.65 10.92 -16.43
CA TYR A 42 15.18 9.94 -17.40
C TYR A 42 14.29 10.58 -18.49
N LEU A 43 13.36 11.45 -18.11
CA LEU A 43 12.50 12.17 -19.06
C LEU A 43 13.30 13.10 -19.96
N ALA A 44 14.25 13.85 -19.39
CA ALA A 44 15.14 14.75 -20.14
C ALA A 44 15.99 13.98 -21.18
N THR A 45 16.51 12.80 -20.83
CA THR A 45 17.27 11.97 -21.79
C THR A 45 16.42 11.42 -22.95
N ARG A 46 15.10 11.34 -22.78
CA ARG A 46 14.15 10.84 -23.79
C ARG A 46 13.34 11.95 -24.45
N HIS A 47 13.59 13.20 -24.10
CA HIS A 47 12.84 14.37 -24.58
C HIS A 47 11.32 14.24 -24.36
N ILE A 48 10.92 13.68 -23.22
CA ILE A 48 9.51 13.55 -22.82
C ILE A 48 9.16 14.70 -21.89
N ALA A 49 8.12 15.48 -22.23
CA ALA A 49 7.62 16.53 -21.35
C ALA A 49 6.94 15.92 -20.11
N VAL A 50 7.12 16.54 -18.94
CA VAL A 50 6.57 16.03 -17.67
C VAL A 50 5.03 15.98 -17.71
N GLU A 51 4.44 16.90 -18.45
CA GLU A 51 3.00 17.02 -18.65
C GLU A 51 2.43 15.89 -19.53
N SER A 52 3.24 15.29 -20.41
CA SER A 52 2.82 14.23 -21.33
C SER A 52 3.17 12.82 -20.87
N VAL A 53 3.71 12.67 -19.65
CA VAL A 53 4.14 11.38 -19.09
C VAL A 53 2.99 10.37 -19.06
N THR A 54 3.24 9.15 -19.53
CA THR A 54 2.29 8.03 -19.44
C THR A 54 2.64 7.08 -18.30
N VAL A 55 1.72 6.18 -17.93
CA VAL A 55 2.00 5.12 -16.94
C VAL A 55 3.14 4.23 -17.43
N ASP A 56 3.16 3.92 -18.74
CA ASP A 56 4.23 3.16 -19.39
C ASP A 56 5.61 3.82 -19.26
N ASP A 57 5.67 5.16 -19.29
CA ASP A 57 6.94 5.88 -19.12
C ASP A 57 7.49 5.73 -17.70
N VAL A 58 6.61 5.79 -16.69
CA VAL A 58 6.96 5.51 -15.29
C VAL A 58 7.40 4.06 -15.15
N ASP A 59 6.66 3.12 -15.73
CA ASP A 59 6.97 1.71 -15.63
C ASP A 59 8.30 1.35 -16.28
N ARG A 60 8.58 1.92 -17.46
CA ARG A 60 9.86 1.76 -18.17
C ARG A 60 11.01 2.39 -17.38
N HIS A 61 10.79 3.54 -16.75
CA HIS A 61 11.78 4.14 -15.87
C HIS A 61 12.12 3.23 -14.69
N LEU A 62 11.11 2.74 -13.96
CA LEU A 62 11.31 1.89 -12.79
C LEU A 62 12.00 0.57 -13.14
N SER A 63 11.68 -0.02 -14.29
CA SER A 63 12.37 -1.21 -14.79
C SER A 63 13.85 -0.92 -15.11
N SER A 64 14.16 0.21 -15.75
CA SER A 64 15.54 0.61 -16.01
C SER A 64 16.34 0.90 -14.73
N GLU A 65 15.69 1.45 -13.70
CA GLU A 65 16.33 1.67 -12.40
C GLU A 65 16.59 0.36 -11.65
N LEU A 66 15.70 -0.63 -11.80
CA LEU A 66 15.89 -1.96 -11.23
C LEU A 66 17.09 -2.67 -11.88
N GLU A 67 17.21 -2.61 -13.20
CA GLU A 67 18.39 -3.13 -13.92
C GLU A 67 19.68 -2.44 -13.45
N ARG A 68 19.68 -1.11 -13.35
CA ARG A 68 20.83 -0.33 -12.83
C ARG A 68 21.18 -0.71 -11.39
N PHE A 69 20.17 -0.96 -10.55
CA PHE A 69 20.41 -1.43 -9.19
C PHE A 69 21.13 -2.77 -9.20
N SER A 70 20.61 -3.74 -9.95
CA SER A 70 21.20 -5.08 -10.05
C SER A 70 22.63 -5.04 -10.58
N CYS A 71 22.88 -4.26 -11.64
CA CYS A 71 24.24 -4.10 -12.18
C CYS A 71 25.23 -3.50 -11.18
N ARG A 72 24.77 -2.63 -10.27
CA ARG A 72 25.63 -1.99 -9.26
C ARG A 72 25.90 -2.87 -8.04
N HIS A 73 24.94 -3.69 -7.65
CA HIS A 73 24.99 -4.47 -6.41
C HIS A 73 25.27 -5.96 -6.63
N GLY A 74 25.32 -6.41 -7.89
CA GLY A 74 25.53 -7.81 -8.26
C GLY A 74 24.27 -8.66 -8.19
N ASP A 75 23.27 -8.24 -7.41
CA ASP A 75 22.01 -8.94 -7.19
C ASP A 75 20.80 -7.99 -7.26
N ALA A 76 19.63 -8.58 -7.52
CA ALA A 76 18.34 -7.87 -7.42
C ALA A 76 18.01 -7.53 -5.95
N PRO A 77 17.20 -6.49 -5.68
CA PRO A 77 16.73 -6.21 -4.34
C PRO A 77 16.01 -7.43 -3.74
N THR A 78 16.13 -7.62 -2.42
CA THR A 78 15.47 -8.72 -1.70
C THR A 78 13.96 -8.78 -1.95
N SER A 79 13.32 -7.63 -2.16
CA SER A 79 11.94 -7.53 -2.63
C SER A 79 11.85 -6.49 -3.74
N PRO A 80 11.85 -6.91 -5.02
CA PRO A 80 11.74 -5.98 -6.15
C PRO A 80 10.43 -5.18 -6.13
N GLU A 81 9.32 -5.77 -5.70
CA GLU A 81 8.02 -5.09 -5.58
C GLU A 81 8.06 -3.98 -4.53
N SER A 82 8.56 -4.27 -3.33
CA SER A 82 8.68 -3.26 -2.27
C SER A 82 9.64 -2.16 -2.67
N TRP A 83 10.75 -2.51 -3.32
CA TRP A 83 11.71 -1.54 -3.83
C TRP A 83 11.08 -0.63 -4.89
N ARG A 84 10.34 -1.22 -5.85
CA ARG A 84 9.63 -0.48 -6.91
C ARG A 84 8.62 0.48 -6.31
N GLY A 85 7.87 0.07 -5.29
CA GLY A 85 6.90 0.94 -4.59
C GLY A 85 7.54 2.17 -3.95
N VAL A 86 8.69 2.01 -3.30
CA VAL A 86 9.44 3.13 -2.70
C VAL A 86 9.96 4.09 -3.77
N GLN A 87 10.50 3.57 -4.88
CA GLN A 87 10.95 4.42 -5.99
C GLN A 87 9.78 5.14 -6.68
N ALA A 88 8.67 4.43 -6.90
CA ALA A 88 7.46 4.98 -7.52
C ALA A 88 6.81 6.07 -6.67
N SER A 89 6.92 6.01 -5.34
CA SER A 89 6.25 6.95 -4.44
C SER A 89 6.65 8.42 -4.68
N GLY A 90 7.95 8.68 -4.83
CA GLY A 90 8.45 10.03 -5.13
C GLY A 90 8.02 10.52 -6.52
N VAL A 91 8.04 9.63 -7.51
CA VAL A 91 7.61 9.90 -8.88
C VAL A 91 6.11 10.20 -8.95
N HIS A 92 5.29 9.38 -8.29
CA HIS A 92 3.85 9.59 -8.24
C HIS A 92 3.48 10.89 -7.54
N LEU A 93 4.14 11.23 -6.43
CA LEU A 93 3.88 12.50 -5.75
C LEU A 93 4.25 13.71 -6.62
N LEU A 94 5.40 13.65 -7.31
CA LEU A 94 5.78 14.66 -8.29
C LEU A 94 4.71 14.81 -9.38
N LEU A 95 4.26 13.71 -9.96
CA LEU A 95 3.25 13.73 -11.03
C LEU A 95 1.89 14.22 -10.54
N ARG A 96 1.50 13.97 -9.29
CA ARG A 96 0.31 14.59 -8.68
C ARG A 96 0.45 16.10 -8.54
N ILE A 97 1.63 16.60 -8.14
CA ILE A 97 1.86 18.05 -8.01
C ILE A 97 1.83 18.75 -9.38
N VAL A 98 2.27 18.07 -10.44
CA VAL A 98 2.30 18.65 -11.79
C VAL A 98 0.98 18.48 -12.53
N ARG A 99 0.33 17.32 -12.43
CA ARG A 99 -0.85 16.95 -13.23
C ARG A 99 -2.16 16.88 -12.44
N GLY A 100 -2.12 17.03 -11.12
CA GLY A 100 -3.27 16.86 -10.22
C GLY A 100 -3.47 15.40 -9.82
N GLU A 101 -4.12 14.62 -10.69
CA GLU A 101 -4.43 13.21 -10.42
C GLU A 101 -3.39 12.28 -11.07
N TRP A 102 -2.77 11.41 -10.26
CA TRP A 102 -1.83 10.39 -10.73
C TRP A 102 -1.84 9.12 -9.85
N PRO A 103 -1.80 7.90 -10.44
CA PRO A 103 -1.87 7.62 -11.88
C PRO A 103 -3.22 8.04 -12.47
N PRO A 104 -3.29 8.38 -13.78
CA PRO A 104 -4.57 8.64 -14.42
C PRO A 104 -5.48 7.43 -14.20
N ILE A 105 -6.75 7.68 -13.90
CA ILE A 105 -7.74 6.62 -13.79
C ILE A 105 -7.74 5.91 -15.15
N ALA A 106 -7.29 4.65 -15.17
CA ALA A 106 -7.33 3.84 -16.37
C ALA A 106 -8.80 3.69 -16.77
N ILE A 107 -9.19 4.37 -17.84
CA ILE A 107 -10.49 4.13 -18.46
C ILE A 107 -10.33 2.77 -19.15
N PRO A 108 -11.14 1.76 -18.79
CA PRO A 108 -11.05 0.47 -19.45
C PRO A 108 -11.31 0.67 -20.95
N THR A 109 -10.32 0.38 -21.77
CA THR A 109 -10.35 0.57 -23.21
C THR A 109 -10.73 -0.72 -23.93
N THR A 110 -10.47 -1.86 -23.31
CA THR A 110 -10.79 -3.18 -23.86
C THR A 110 -12.01 -3.80 -23.16
N PRO A 111 -12.79 -4.65 -23.85
CA PRO A 111 -13.88 -5.39 -23.21
C PRO A 111 -13.44 -6.21 -22.00
N LEU A 112 -12.19 -6.71 -22.03
CA LEU A 112 -11.59 -7.45 -20.92
C LEU A 112 -11.38 -6.56 -19.68
N GLU A 113 -10.85 -5.35 -19.87
CA GLU A 113 -10.65 -4.39 -18.77
C GLU A 113 -11.99 -3.95 -18.16
N VAL A 114 -13.01 -3.73 -19.00
CA VAL A 114 -14.38 -3.41 -18.53
C VAL A 114 -14.88 -4.56 -17.64
N PHE A 115 -14.77 -5.80 -18.12
CA PHE A 115 -15.20 -6.97 -17.38
C PHE A 115 -14.46 -7.17 -16.05
N GLN A 116 -13.14 -6.98 -16.03
CA GLN A 116 -12.35 -7.04 -14.79
C GLN A 116 -12.78 -5.97 -13.78
N GLN A 117 -13.07 -4.75 -14.26
CA GLN A 117 -13.55 -3.66 -13.42
C GLN A 117 -14.95 -3.93 -12.86
N GLU A 118 -15.85 -4.48 -13.67
CA GLU A 118 -17.19 -4.91 -13.25
C GLU A 118 -17.09 -5.97 -12.14
N ILE A 119 -16.26 -7.00 -12.30
CA ILE A 119 -16.05 -8.02 -11.26
C ILE A 119 -15.57 -7.39 -9.95
N CYS A 120 -14.61 -6.47 -10.02
CA CYS A 120 -14.10 -5.80 -8.81
C CYS A 120 -15.17 -4.93 -8.14
N HIS A 121 -15.99 -4.25 -8.94
CA HIS A 121 -17.09 -3.42 -8.45
C HIS A 121 -18.17 -4.27 -7.78
N ASP A 122 -18.66 -5.31 -8.46
CA ASP A 122 -19.65 -6.24 -7.96
C ASP A 122 -19.16 -6.95 -6.69
N TYR A 123 -17.87 -7.31 -6.64
CA TYR A 123 -17.26 -7.90 -5.45
C TYR A 123 -17.26 -6.92 -4.27
N ALA A 124 -16.89 -5.65 -4.48
CA ALA A 124 -16.92 -4.63 -3.44
C ALA A 124 -18.34 -4.39 -2.91
N GLN A 125 -19.34 -4.35 -3.80
CA GLN A 125 -20.74 -4.28 -3.42
C GLN A 125 -21.16 -5.52 -2.63
N TRP A 126 -20.75 -6.72 -3.06
CA TRP A 126 -21.07 -7.96 -2.35
C TRP A 126 -20.50 -7.99 -0.94
N LEU A 127 -19.25 -7.55 -0.76
CA LEU A 127 -18.61 -7.44 0.56
C LEU A 127 -19.29 -6.41 1.46
N THR A 128 -19.80 -5.33 0.88
CA THR A 128 -20.52 -4.28 1.61
C THR A 128 -21.90 -4.79 2.04
N THR A 129 -22.71 -5.23 1.08
CA THR A 129 -24.13 -5.56 1.29
C THR A 129 -24.32 -6.86 2.07
N TYR A 130 -23.58 -7.91 1.73
CA TYR A 130 -23.81 -9.23 2.33
C TYR A 130 -22.91 -9.52 3.53
N ARG A 131 -21.75 -8.85 3.65
CA ARG A 131 -20.80 -9.08 4.75
C ARG A 131 -20.63 -7.89 5.70
N GLY A 132 -21.12 -6.70 5.35
CA GLY A 132 -21.06 -5.53 6.22
C GLY A 132 -19.64 -5.13 6.64
N LEU A 133 -18.64 -5.41 5.80
CA LEU A 133 -17.23 -5.20 6.14
C LEU A 133 -16.85 -3.72 6.14
N ALA A 134 -15.83 -3.38 6.92
CA ALA A 134 -15.26 -2.04 6.93
C ALA A 134 -14.54 -1.72 5.61
N THR A 135 -14.55 -0.45 5.20
CA THR A 135 -13.97 0.03 3.93
C THR A 135 -12.51 -0.38 3.75
N ASN A 136 -11.68 -0.30 4.82
CA ASN A 136 -10.28 -0.72 4.76
C ASN A 136 -10.13 -2.22 4.47
N THR A 137 -10.99 -3.06 5.05
CA THR A 137 -11.00 -4.50 4.77
C THR A 137 -11.43 -4.78 3.34
N ILE A 138 -12.45 -4.06 2.84
CA ILE A 138 -12.91 -4.17 1.45
C ILE A 138 -11.78 -3.77 0.49
N SER A 139 -11.10 -2.65 0.75
CA SER A 139 -9.97 -2.19 -0.07
C SER A 139 -8.85 -3.24 -0.15
N GLY A 140 -8.48 -3.86 0.99
CA GLY A 140 -7.51 -4.95 1.00
C GLY A 140 -7.94 -6.17 0.17
N LEU A 141 -9.19 -6.61 0.35
CA LEU A 141 -9.77 -7.74 -0.39
C LEU A 141 -9.85 -7.47 -1.89
N CYS A 142 -10.36 -6.31 -2.30
CA CYS A 142 -10.43 -5.89 -3.69
C CYS A 142 -9.03 -5.70 -4.29
N GLY A 143 -8.05 -5.26 -3.49
CA GLY A 143 -6.66 -5.13 -3.92
C GLY A 143 -6.04 -6.48 -4.32
N GLU A 144 -6.28 -7.55 -3.56
CA GLU A 144 -5.81 -8.89 -3.95
C GLU A 144 -6.60 -9.47 -5.12
N ALA A 145 -7.93 -9.24 -5.17
CA ALA A 145 -8.76 -9.65 -6.31
C ALA A 145 -8.29 -9.00 -7.63
N GLY A 146 -8.04 -7.70 -7.62
CA GLY A 146 -7.50 -6.97 -8.77
C GLY A 146 -6.13 -7.48 -9.20
N ARG A 147 -5.23 -7.79 -8.25
CA ARG A 147 -3.93 -8.40 -8.55
C ARG A 147 -4.06 -9.77 -9.22
N PHE A 148 -5.01 -10.59 -8.76
CA PHE A 148 -5.27 -11.90 -9.36
C PHE A 148 -5.80 -11.77 -10.79
N LEU A 149 -6.78 -10.88 -11.03
CA LEU A 149 -7.32 -10.64 -12.37
C LEU A 149 -6.26 -10.08 -13.33
N ALA A 150 -5.44 -9.12 -12.87
CA ALA A 150 -4.34 -8.58 -13.65
C ALA A 150 -3.30 -9.65 -14.01
N TRP A 151 -2.99 -10.56 -13.08
CA TRP A 151 -2.08 -11.69 -13.33
C TRP A 151 -2.65 -12.71 -14.33
N LEU A 152 -3.97 -12.94 -14.32
CA LEU A 152 -4.62 -13.77 -15.33
C LEU A 152 -4.57 -13.12 -16.73
N GLY A 153 -4.62 -11.79 -16.81
CA GLY A 153 -4.58 -11.05 -18.07
C GLY A 153 -5.70 -11.49 -19.01
N GLU A 154 -5.36 -11.81 -20.26
CA GLU A 154 -6.30 -12.31 -21.28
C GLU A 154 -7.02 -13.62 -20.90
N ARG A 155 -6.60 -14.29 -19.82
CA ARG A 155 -7.25 -15.52 -19.35
C ARG A 155 -8.38 -15.25 -18.36
N SER A 156 -8.61 -14.00 -17.99
CA SER A 156 -9.78 -13.60 -17.22
C SER A 156 -10.96 -13.19 -18.09
N ASP A 157 -11.01 -13.63 -19.36
CA ASP A 157 -12.20 -13.44 -20.17
C ASP A 157 -13.37 -14.28 -19.62
N PRO A 158 -14.63 -13.90 -19.91
CA PRO A 158 -15.80 -14.55 -19.32
C PRO A 158 -15.88 -16.06 -19.56
N ASP A 159 -15.41 -16.57 -20.70
CA ASP A 159 -15.51 -17.98 -21.04
C ASP A 159 -14.40 -18.78 -20.36
N ARG A 160 -13.14 -18.31 -20.41
CA ARG A 160 -12.03 -18.97 -19.71
C ARG A 160 -12.16 -18.88 -18.20
N MET A 161 -12.82 -17.85 -17.66
CA MET A 161 -13.15 -17.78 -16.24
C MET A 161 -14.05 -18.93 -15.79
N ARG A 162 -15.02 -19.36 -16.60
CA ARG A 162 -15.85 -20.52 -16.27
C ARG A 162 -15.04 -21.81 -16.19
N GLU A 163 -14.00 -21.90 -17.01
CA GLU A 163 -13.06 -23.03 -17.09
C GLU A 163 -11.88 -22.91 -16.09
N LEU A 164 -11.89 -21.93 -15.19
CA LEU A 164 -10.82 -21.74 -14.22
C LEU A 164 -10.66 -22.99 -13.35
N ALA A 165 -9.43 -23.48 -13.26
CA ALA A 165 -9.08 -24.70 -12.53
C ALA A 165 -8.03 -24.43 -11.43
N GLY A 166 -7.86 -25.43 -10.55
CA GLY A 166 -6.97 -25.33 -9.39
C GLY A 166 -5.50 -25.08 -9.74
N ASP A 167 -5.03 -25.55 -10.89
CA ASP A 167 -3.65 -25.33 -11.38
C ASP A 167 -3.33 -23.83 -11.52
N ARG A 168 -4.33 -23.01 -11.86
CA ARG A 168 -4.18 -21.55 -11.95
C ARG A 168 -4.08 -20.89 -10.58
N ILE A 169 -4.79 -21.42 -9.60
CA ILE A 169 -4.69 -20.97 -8.22
C ILE A 169 -3.29 -21.27 -7.69
N ASP A 170 -2.79 -22.49 -7.91
CA ASP A 170 -1.44 -22.88 -7.51
C ASP A 170 -0.37 -22.03 -8.20
N ALA A 171 -0.49 -21.81 -9.51
CA ALA A 171 0.43 -20.97 -10.27
C ALA A 171 0.45 -19.51 -9.76
N TYR A 172 -0.71 -18.95 -9.41
CA TYR A 172 -0.77 -17.61 -8.82
C TYR A 172 -0.11 -17.58 -7.43
N LEU A 173 -0.39 -18.55 -6.57
CA LEU A 173 0.21 -18.65 -5.24
C LEU A 173 1.74 -18.77 -5.33
N LEU A 174 2.27 -19.54 -6.30
CA LEU A 174 3.71 -19.69 -6.55
C LEU A 174 4.35 -18.40 -7.07
N PHE A 175 3.66 -17.66 -7.94
CA PHE A 175 4.11 -16.36 -8.42
C PHE A 175 4.17 -15.32 -7.28
N ARG A 176 3.14 -15.29 -6.44
CA ARG A 176 2.94 -14.23 -5.44
C ARG A 176 3.68 -14.50 -4.13
N ALA A 177 3.71 -15.74 -3.64
CA ALA A 177 4.25 -16.07 -2.31
C ALA A 177 5.71 -15.62 -2.06
N PRO A 178 6.65 -15.68 -3.04
CA PRO A 178 8.04 -15.26 -2.84
C PRO A 178 8.19 -13.80 -2.41
N SER A 179 7.30 -12.89 -2.84
CA SER A 179 7.38 -11.47 -2.48
C SER A 179 6.86 -11.16 -1.07
N LEU A 180 6.33 -12.17 -0.37
CA LEU A 180 5.65 -12.01 0.92
C LEU A 180 6.32 -12.76 2.07
N GLY A 181 6.24 -12.15 3.25
CA GLY A 181 6.46 -12.83 4.53
C GLY A 181 5.33 -13.81 4.88
N ARG A 182 5.58 -14.74 5.82
CA ARG A 182 4.63 -15.82 6.20
C ARG A 182 3.24 -15.33 6.59
N GLN A 183 3.17 -14.30 7.43
CA GLN A 183 1.89 -13.71 7.87
C GLN A 183 1.13 -13.12 6.67
N SER A 184 1.82 -12.39 5.81
CA SER A 184 1.23 -11.82 4.60
C SER A 184 0.76 -12.89 3.62
N ARG A 185 1.46 -14.02 3.50
CA ARG A 185 1.01 -15.17 2.69
C ARG A 185 -0.31 -15.75 3.22
N LYS A 186 -0.46 -15.85 4.54
CA LYS A 186 -1.73 -16.30 5.16
C LYS A 186 -2.87 -15.31 4.91
N SER A 187 -2.60 -13.99 5.01
CA SER A 187 -3.59 -12.96 4.70
C SER A 187 -4.00 -13.03 3.22
N MET A 188 -3.04 -13.04 2.30
CA MET A 188 -3.28 -13.19 0.86
C MET A 188 -4.14 -14.42 0.54
N ALA A 189 -3.82 -15.58 1.12
CA ALA A 189 -4.61 -16.79 0.91
C ALA A 189 -6.05 -16.65 1.46
N SER A 190 -6.24 -15.95 2.58
CA SER A 190 -7.58 -15.66 3.11
C SER A 190 -8.37 -14.72 2.19
N ASP A 191 -7.71 -13.71 1.64
CA ASP A 191 -8.31 -12.74 0.73
C ASP A 191 -8.72 -13.41 -0.59
N LEU A 192 -7.83 -14.25 -1.14
CA LEU A 192 -8.09 -15.03 -2.35
C LEU A 192 -9.23 -16.03 -2.15
N ARG A 193 -9.31 -16.72 -1.00
CA ARG A 193 -10.47 -17.59 -0.68
C ARG A 193 -11.78 -16.82 -0.66
N CYS A 194 -11.77 -15.62 -0.11
CA CYS A 194 -12.96 -14.78 -0.07
C CYS A 194 -13.40 -14.41 -1.49
N PHE A 195 -12.46 -14.10 -2.36
CA PHE A 195 -12.72 -13.79 -3.76
C PHE A 195 -13.20 -15.01 -4.55
N MET A 196 -12.57 -16.18 -4.42
CA MET A 196 -13.01 -17.42 -5.07
C MET A 196 -14.45 -17.79 -4.71
N ARG A 197 -14.80 -17.67 -3.43
CA ARG A 197 -16.18 -17.89 -2.97
C ARG A 197 -17.15 -16.91 -3.61
N TYR A 198 -16.80 -15.63 -3.71
CA TYR A 198 -17.63 -14.64 -4.41
C TYR A 198 -17.81 -15.01 -5.88
N LEU A 199 -16.72 -15.34 -6.61
CA LEU A 199 -16.79 -15.72 -8.02
C LEU A 199 -17.72 -16.92 -8.26
N HIS A 200 -17.67 -17.91 -7.37
CA HIS A 200 -18.56 -19.07 -7.44
C HIS A 200 -20.02 -18.68 -7.15
N CYS A 201 -20.27 -17.93 -6.07
CA CYS A 201 -21.62 -17.46 -5.73
C CYS A 201 -22.24 -16.57 -6.82
N ALA A 202 -21.42 -15.78 -7.52
CA ALA A 202 -21.84 -14.94 -8.63
C ALA A 202 -21.93 -15.69 -9.97
N GLY A 203 -21.67 -17.01 -10.00
CA GLY A 203 -21.72 -17.84 -11.21
C GLY A 203 -20.65 -17.50 -12.25
N ARG A 204 -19.58 -16.80 -11.84
CA ARG A 204 -18.45 -16.40 -12.71
C ARG A 204 -17.45 -17.55 -12.94
N ILE A 205 -17.42 -18.52 -12.03
CA ILE A 205 -16.66 -19.78 -12.17
C ILE A 205 -17.61 -20.96 -11.95
N SER A 206 -17.37 -22.08 -12.65
CA SER A 206 -18.27 -23.23 -12.61
C SER A 206 -18.10 -24.13 -11.37
N SER A 207 -16.95 -24.08 -10.70
CA SER A 207 -16.64 -24.90 -9.53
C SER A 207 -16.12 -24.04 -8.38
N ASP A 208 -16.39 -24.44 -7.13
CA ASP A 208 -15.82 -23.76 -5.96
C ASP A 208 -14.32 -24.09 -5.82
N LEU A 209 -13.47 -23.10 -6.14
CA LEU A 209 -12.01 -23.24 -6.06
C LEU A 209 -11.44 -22.87 -4.69
N THR A 210 -12.27 -22.57 -3.69
CA THR A 210 -11.83 -22.14 -2.35
C THR A 210 -10.89 -23.16 -1.69
N ALA A 211 -11.13 -24.46 -1.91
CA ALA A 211 -10.32 -25.54 -1.35
C ALA A 211 -8.90 -25.64 -1.93
N PHE A 212 -8.68 -25.15 -3.15
CA PHE A 212 -7.36 -25.15 -3.80
C PHE A 212 -6.45 -24.04 -3.26
N VAL A 213 -7.01 -23.03 -2.58
CA VAL A 213 -6.20 -21.98 -1.98
C VAL A 213 -5.56 -22.49 -0.70
N ILE A 214 -4.28 -22.89 -0.77
CA ILE A 214 -3.51 -23.38 0.38
C ILE A 214 -2.81 -22.20 1.08
N ALA A 215 -2.96 -22.13 2.41
CA ALA A 215 -2.30 -21.13 3.24
C ALA A 215 -1.24 -21.80 4.13
N PRO A 216 -0.13 -21.11 4.47
CA PRO A 216 0.79 -21.60 5.47
C PRO A 216 0.07 -21.75 6.82
N LYS A 217 0.33 -22.86 7.51
CA LYS A 217 -0.05 -23.00 8.92
C LYS A 217 0.87 -22.10 9.76
N LEU A 218 0.26 -21.20 10.52
CA LEU A 218 0.95 -20.38 11.51
C LEU A 218 0.53 -20.88 12.89
N TYR A 219 1.48 -21.32 13.69
CA TYR A 219 1.19 -21.79 15.04
C TYR A 219 1.15 -20.61 16.01
N ALA A 220 0.27 -20.70 17.01
CA ALA A 220 0.29 -19.73 18.10
C ALA A 220 1.68 -19.77 18.76
N PHE A 221 2.29 -18.60 18.95
CA PHE A 221 3.63 -18.45 19.52
C PHE A 221 4.77 -19.10 18.70
N GLU A 222 4.61 -19.29 17.39
CA GLU A 222 5.70 -19.84 16.54
C GLU A 222 6.94 -18.93 16.47
N THR A 223 6.74 -17.63 16.70
CA THR A 223 7.78 -16.63 16.83
C THR A 223 7.80 -16.10 18.25
N ILE A 224 9.00 -15.88 18.80
CA ILE A 224 9.17 -15.11 20.03
C ILE A 224 8.67 -13.69 19.75
N PRO A 225 7.65 -13.19 20.47
CA PRO A 225 7.20 -11.82 20.30
C PRO A 225 8.37 -10.86 20.52
N SER A 226 8.61 -9.98 19.55
CA SER A 226 9.53 -8.86 19.74
C SER A 226 8.84 -7.82 20.60
N ALA A 227 8.91 -7.99 21.92
CA ALA A 227 8.48 -6.99 22.88
C ALA A 227 9.67 -6.14 23.31
N LEU A 228 9.48 -4.83 23.38
CA LEU A 228 10.41 -3.96 24.09
C LEU A 228 10.33 -4.29 25.57
N ARG A 229 11.49 -4.30 26.25
CA ARG A 229 11.52 -4.34 27.71
C ARG A 229 11.04 -2.99 28.26
N ASP A 230 10.50 -2.99 29.47
CA ASP A 230 10.03 -1.75 30.13
C ASP A 230 11.13 -0.67 30.20
N GLU A 231 12.38 -1.09 30.42
CA GLU A 231 13.55 -0.20 30.40
C GLU A 231 13.80 0.44 29.04
N GLU A 232 13.61 -0.32 27.95
CA GLU A 232 13.79 0.16 26.57
C GLU A 232 12.63 1.09 26.17
N GLY A 233 11.39 0.72 26.52
CA GLY A 233 10.21 1.56 26.31
C GLY A 233 10.35 2.91 27.00
N ARG A 234 10.74 2.90 28.28
CA ARG A 234 10.94 4.13 29.05
C ARG A 234 12.09 4.98 28.51
N ALA A 235 13.20 4.36 28.10
CA ALA A 235 14.29 5.07 27.45
C ALA A 235 13.86 5.78 26.16
N VAL A 236 12.98 5.17 25.36
CA VAL A 236 12.41 5.81 24.16
C VAL A 236 11.54 7.00 24.54
N VAL A 237 10.64 6.85 25.52
CA VAL A 237 9.78 7.95 26.00
C VAL A 237 10.61 9.12 26.52
N ASP A 238 11.63 8.84 27.34
CA ASP A 238 12.51 9.86 27.92
C ASP A 238 13.36 10.56 26.86
N THR A 239 13.77 9.85 25.80
CA THR A 239 14.50 10.46 24.68
C THR A 239 13.61 11.44 23.92
N VAL A 240 12.36 11.07 23.62
CA VAL A 240 11.43 11.94 22.89
C VAL A 240 10.98 13.12 23.76
N ARG A 241 10.87 12.93 25.09
CA ARG A 241 10.56 14.01 26.04
C ARG A 241 11.55 15.19 25.96
N GLN A 242 12.80 14.95 25.55
CA GLN A 242 13.84 15.99 25.42
C GLN A 242 13.66 16.86 24.17
N ASP A 243 12.85 16.43 23.20
CA ASP A 243 12.55 17.20 21.99
C ASP A 243 11.36 18.15 22.24
N HIS A 244 11.68 19.43 22.48
CA HIS A 244 10.68 20.48 22.71
C HIS A 244 10.10 21.09 21.42
N SER A 245 10.41 20.53 20.24
CA SER A 245 9.72 20.93 19.01
C SER A 245 8.26 20.50 19.03
N ALA A 246 7.41 21.12 18.21
CA ALA A 246 6.02 20.71 18.06
C ALA A 246 5.87 19.22 17.70
N LYS A 247 6.83 18.68 16.93
CA LYS A 247 6.88 17.25 16.60
C LYS A 247 7.23 16.41 17.82
N GLY A 248 8.27 16.77 18.57
CA GLY A 248 8.69 16.05 19.77
C GLY A 248 7.60 15.99 20.84
N LEU A 249 6.90 17.10 21.08
CA LEU A 249 5.75 17.15 22.00
C LEU A 249 4.62 16.21 21.57
N ARG A 250 4.29 16.18 20.28
CA ARG A 250 3.27 15.27 19.73
C ARG A 250 3.71 13.81 19.85
N ASP A 251 4.92 13.50 19.42
CA ASP A 251 5.45 12.14 19.43
C ASP A 251 5.55 11.62 20.89
N TYR A 252 5.92 12.48 21.85
CA TYR A 252 5.90 12.17 23.28
C TYR A 252 4.48 11.87 23.79
N ALA A 253 3.49 12.71 23.46
CA ALA A 253 2.10 12.46 23.85
C ALA A 253 1.56 11.14 23.27
N VAL A 254 1.86 10.85 21.99
CA VAL A 254 1.51 9.59 21.34
C VAL A 254 2.15 8.41 22.06
N LEU A 255 3.46 8.46 22.33
CA LEU A 255 4.15 7.38 23.03
C LEU A 255 3.63 7.16 24.45
N MET A 256 3.30 8.23 25.18
CA MET A 256 2.65 8.12 26.50
C MET A 256 1.30 7.40 26.41
N LEU A 257 0.48 7.70 25.40
CA LEU A 257 -0.80 7.02 25.20
C LEU A 257 -0.63 5.52 24.89
N LEU A 258 0.37 5.18 24.08
CA LEU A 258 0.71 3.79 23.75
C LEU A 258 1.25 3.02 24.97
N ASP A 259 2.18 3.63 25.72
CA ASP A 259 2.89 2.99 26.84
C ASP A 259 2.02 2.88 28.10
N THR A 260 1.28 3.95 28.44
CA THR A 260 0.49 3.99 29.69
C THR A 260 -0.87 3.30 29.55
N TYR A 261 -1.56 3.48 28.42
CA TYR A 261 -2.92 2.98 28.22
C TYR A 261 -3.02 1.81 27.24
N GLY A 262 -1.92 1.46 26.55
CA GLY A 262 -1.92 0.34 25.60
C GLY A 262 -2.81 0.59 24.37
N LEU A 263 -3.04 1.86 24.00
CA LEU A 263 -3.88 2.20 22.85
C LEU A 263 -3.26 1.67 21.56
N ARG A 264 -4.10 1.35 20.59
CA ARG A 264 -3.66 1.02 19.23
C ARG A 264 -3.35 2.30 18.46
N ASP A 265 -2.51 2.16 17.43
CA ASP A 265 -2.19 3.23 16.48
C ASP A 265 -3.45 3.90 15.90
N GLU A 266 -4.41 3.11 15.41
CA GLU A 266 -5.68 3.66 14.91
C GLU A 266 -6.48 4.40 15.98
N GLU A 267 -6.45 3.94 17.23
CA GLU A 267 -7.18 4.58 18.33
C GLU A 267 -6.55 5.94 18.63
N VAL A 268 -5.22 6.02 18.69
CA VAL A 268 -4.49 7.29 18.93
C VAL A 268 -4.69 8.29 17.79
N ILE A 269 -4.65 7.83 16.54
CA ILE A 269 -4.77 8.70 15.35
C ILE A 269 -6.15 9.36 15.27
N HIS A 270 -7.20 8.70 15.77
CA HIS A 270 -8.57 9.22 15.71
C HIS A 270 -9.04 9.94 16.98
N LEU A 271 -8.20 10.03 18.02
CA LEU A 271 -8.52 10.80 19.22
C LEU A 271 -8.72 12.27 18.88
N ARG A 272 -9.78 12.85 19.45
CA ARG A 272 -10.11 14.27 19.33
C ARG A 272 -10.08 14.92 20.69
N LEU A 273 -9.94 16.25 20.72
CA LEU A 273 -9.98 17.01 21.98
C LEU A 273 -11.30 16.84 22.74
N GLU A 274 -12.41 16.56 22.04
CA GLU A 274 -13.72 16.26 22.62
C GLU A 274 -13.78 14.92 23.36
N ASP A 275 -12.84 14.01 23.10
CA ASP A 275 -12.77 12.72 23.79
C ASP A 275 -12.10 12.84 25.17
N PHE A 276 -11.60 14.03 25.52
CA PHE A 276 -11.05 14.35 26.83
C PHE A 276 -12.05 15.16 27.66
N ASP A 277 -12.56 14.54 28.72
CA ASP A 277 -13.30 15.25 29.76
C ASP A 277 -12.33 15.67 30.85
N TRP A 278 -11.77 16.86 30.66
CA TRP A 278 -10.82 17.50 31.56
C TRP A 278 -11.38 17.81 32.94
N HIS A 279 -12.71 17.87 33.09
CA HIS A 279 -13.32 18.17 34.40
C HIS A 279 -13.43 16.91 35.27
N ASN A 280 -13.58 15.75 34.63
CA ASN A 280 -13.72 14.47 35.32
C ASN A 280 -12.47 13.58 35.19
N ASP A 281 -11.37 14.09 34.61
CA ASP A 281 -10.14 13.35 34.30
C ASP A 281 -10.40 12.05 33.50
N LYS A 282 -11.31 12.10 32.51
CA LYS A 282 -11.69 10.94 31.69
C LYS A 282 -11.23 11.09 30.25
N LEU A 283 -10.77 9.98 29.68
CA LEU A 283 -10.47 9.80 28.27
C LEU A 283 -11.43 8.75 27.69
N TYR A 284 -12.21 9.14 26.69
CA TYR A 284 -13.12 8.25 25.99
C TYR A 284 -12.44 7.65 24.76
N ILE A 285 -12.46 6.33 24.62
CA ILE A 285 -11.75 5.65 23.51
C ILE A 285 -12.76 4.99 22.58
N ARG A 286 -12.79 5.45 21.33
CA ARG A 286 -13.63 4.87 20.28
C ARG A 286 -12.91 3.68 19.66
N ARG A 287 -13.27 2.45 20.02
CA ARG A 287 -12.62 1.25 19.46
C ARG A 287 -13.03 1.01 18.01
N SER A 288 -12.10 1.20 17.08
CA SER A 288 -12.32 1.04 15.63
C SER A 288 -12.70 -0.38 15.21
N LYS A 289 -12.19 -1.41 15.92
CA LYS A 289 -12.32 -2.82 15.52
C LYS A 289 -13.48 -3.58 16.18
N THR A 290 -13.96 -3.15 17.34
CA THR A 290 -15.02 -3.87 18.10
C THR A 290 -16.34 -3.11 18.24
N ARG A 291 -16.46 -1.88 17.71
CA ARG A 291 -17.68 -1.02 17.87
C ARG A 291 -18.24 -1.07 19.30
N THR A 292 -17.35 -0.98 20.28
CA THR A 292 -17.73 -0.90 21.69
C THR A 292 -17.08 0.36 22.23
N GLU A 293 -17.91 1.27 22.74
CA GLU A 293 -17.45 2.43 23.49
C GLU A 293 -17.04 1.97 24.90
N SER A 294 -15.95 2.51 25.43
CA SER A 294 -15.44 2.19 26.76
C SER A 294 -14.87 3.44 27.40
#